data_AF-A0A949GDZ7-F1
#
_entry.id   AF-A0A949GDZ7-F1
#
_cell.length_a   1.000
_cell.length_b   1.000
_cell.length_c   1.000
_cell.angle_alpha   90.00
_cell.angle_beta   90.00
_cell.angle_gamma   90.00
#
_symmetry.space_group_name_H-M   'P 1'
#
loop_
_entity.id
_entity.type
_entity.pdbx_description
1 polymer ?
#
loop_
_entity_poly.entity_id
_entity_poly.type
_entity_poly.pdbx_seq_one_letter_code
_entity_poly.pdbx_strand_id
1 'polypeptide(L)'
;MKLALRWAGLTLAVWVATSAISGVHIKDGVWNYFWIAALFGLINTFLGSLIKLLTLPAVLVSFGLFLIVVNAAMLQLTDRWSDVLTIDNFGSALLAALIISLVSGFSRKVIKKR
;
A
#
# COMPACT_ATOMS: atom_id res chain seq x y z
N MET A 1 1.30 -15.41 16.13
CA MET A 1 2.59 -15.14 15.45
C MET A 1 2.47 -14.74 13.96
N LYS A 2 1.59 -15.35 13.15
CA LYS A 2 1.44 -15.03 11.70
C LYS A 2 0.91 -13.61 11.40
N LEU A 3 0.17 -12.98 12.31
CA LEU A 3 -0.34 -11.61 12.15
C LEU A 3 0.76 -10.55 12.35
N ALA A 4 1.50 -10.59 13.46
CA ALA A 4 2.57 -9.63 13.73
C ALA A 4 3.64 -9.59 12.61
N LEU A 5 4.04 -10.74 12.07
CA LEU A 5 4.96 -10.83 10.92
C LEU A 5 4.36 -10.28 9.61
N ARG A 6 3.05 -10.41 9.40
CA ARG A 6 2.36 -9.79 8.24
C ARG A 6 2.30 -8.27 8.38
N TRP A 7 2.02 -7.77 9.58
CA TRP A 7 1.98 -6.34 9.86
C TRP A 7 3.38 -5.73 9.74
N ALA A 8 4.42 -6.38 10.28
CA ALA A 8 5.81 -5.93 10.13
C ALA A 8 6.28 -5.88 8.66
N GLY A 9 5.91 -6.87 7.84
CA GLY A 9 6.20 -6.86 6.40
C GLY A 9 5.45 -5.76 5.64
N LEU A 10 4.21 -5.45 6.05
CA LEU A 10 3.45 -4.31 5.52
C LEU A 10 4.08 -2.97 5.90
N THR A 11 4.49 -2.80 7.15
CA THR A 11 5.17 -1.59 7.63
C THR A 11 6.49 -1.36 6.90
N LEU A 12 7.30 -2.42 6.71
CA LEU A 12 8.54 -2.36 5.91
C LEU A 12 8.27 -2.00 4.44
N ALA A 13 7.24 -2.59 3.84
CA ALA A 13 6.87 -2.30 2.46
C ALA A 13 6.41 -0.85 2.27
N VAL A 14 5.63 -0.31 3.21
CA VAL A 14 5.20 1.08 3.21
C VAL A 14 6.41 2.00 3.41
N TRP A 15 7.30 1.71 4.36
CA TRP A 15 8.50 2.51 4.62
C TRP A 15 9.43 2.57 3.40
N VAL A 16 9.70 1.43 2.76
CA VAL A 16 10.53 1.35 1.55
C VAL A 16 9.87 2.08 0.38
N ALA A 17 8.55 1.97 0.22
CA ALA A 17 7.86 2.68 -0.85
C ALA A 17 7.85 4.20 -0.64
N THR A 18 7.69 4.67 0.60
CA THR A 18 7.75 6.11 0.93
C THR A 18 9.15 6.69 0.84
N SER A 19 10.20 5.88 1.03
CA SER A 19 11.60 6.36 0.89
C SER A 19 12.14 6.25 -0.53
N ALA A 20 11.61 5.34 -1.34
CA ALA A 20 12.07 5.11 -2.71
C ALA A 20 11.39 6.00 -3.77
N ILE A 21 10.29 6.69 -3.44
CA ILE A 21 9.49 7.41 -4.44
C ILE A 21 9.42 8.89 -4.10
N SER A 22 10.06 9.68 -4.96
CA SER A 22 10.10 11.15 -4.87
C SER A 22 8.75 11.84 -5.08
N GLY A 23 7.72 11.13 -5.58
CA GLY A 23 6.38 11.67 -5.82
C GLY A 23 5.33 11.28 -4.77
N VAL A 24 5.77 10.81 -3.60
CA VAL A 24 4.92 10.59 -2.41
C VAL A 24 5.50 11.44 -1.28
N HIS A 25 4.83 12.54 -0.99
CA HIS A 25 5.28 13.51 0.00
C HIS A 25 4.48 13.34 1.29
N ILE A 26 5.19 13.27 2.40
CA ILE A 26 4.60 13.29 3.75
C ILE A 26 5.14 14.54 4.42
N LYS A 27 4.26 15.39 4.97
CA LYS A 27 4.68 16.57 5.74
C LYS A 27 5.59 16.15 6.89
N ASP A 28 6.63 16.92 7.15
CA ASP A 28 7.62 16.63 8.19
C ASP A 28 6.97 16.41 9.57
N GLY A 29 7.46 15.38 10.28
CA GLY A 29 6.99 15.00 11.61
C GLY A 29 6.79 13.49 11.76
N VAL A 30 7.46 12.86 12.72
CA VAL A 30 7.39 11.40 12.96
C VAL A 30 5.93 10.93 13.18
N TRP A 31 5.11 11.77 13.80
CA TRP A 31 3.69 11.50 14.03
C TRP A 31 2.87 11.37 12.73
N ASN A 32 3.23 12.13 11.69
CA ASN A 32 2.55 12.14 10.40
C ASN A 32 2.70 10.80 9.68
N TYR A 33 3.89 10.19 9.74
CA TYR A 33 4.13 8.86 9.18
C TYR A 33 3.28 7.79 9.85
N PHE A 34 3.16 7.85 11.19
CA PHE A 34 2.31 6.93 11.93
C PHE A 34 0.82 7.12 11.59
N TRP A 35 0.37 8.37 11.53
CA TRP A 35 -1.00 8.72 11.17
C TRP A 35 -1.38 8.22 9.77
N ILE A 36 -0.52 8.46 8.77
CA ILE A 36 -0.75 8.01 7.39
C ILE A 36 -0.73 6.48 7.30
N ALA A 37 0.20 5.82 7.99
CA ALA A 37 0.23 4.36 8.03
C ALA A 37 -1.05 3.77 8.66
N ALA A 38 -1.56 4.38 9.73
CA ALA A 38 -2.81 3.99 10.36
C ALA A 38 -4.01 4.22 9.44
N LEU A 39 -4.11 5.39 8.80
CA LEU A 39 -5.19 5.73 7.88
C LEU A 39 -5.20 4.83 6.64
N PHE A 40 -4.05 4.63 6.01
CA PHE A 40 -3.91 3.70 4.88
C PHE A 40 -4.26 2.27 5.30
N GLY A 41 -3.79 1.83 6.48
CA GLY A 41 -4.13 0.52 7.03
C GLY A 41 -5.64 0.34 7.22
N LEU A 42 -6.32 1.37 7.74
CA LEU A 42 -7.77 1.38 7.92
C LEU A 42 -8.50 1.30 6.57
N ILE A 43 -8.20 2.22 5.66
CA ILE A 43 -8.79 2.28 4.31
C ILE A 43 -8.57 0.95 3.59
N ASN A 44 -7.36 0.40 3.59
CA ASN A 44 -7.06 -0.85 2.90
C ASN A 44 -7.74 -2.08 3.56
N THR A 45 -7.99 -2.05 4.88
CA THR A 45 -8.68 -3.15 5.57
C THR A 45 -10.16 -3.19 5.23
N PHE A 46 -10.83 -2.02 5.21
CA PHE A 46 -12.25 -1.94 4.91
C PHE A 46 -12.50 -1.85 3.40
N LEU A 47 -12.12 -0.72 2.80
CA LEU A 47 -12.37 -0.43 1.39
C LEU A 47 -11.49 -1.28 0.48
N GLY A 48 -10.21 -1.42 0.80
CA GLY A 48 -9.28 -2.21 -0.02
C GLY A 48 -9.70 -3.68 -0.12
N SER A 49 -10.15 -4.28 0.98
CA SER A 49 -10.65 -5.67 0.98
C SER A 49 -11.93 -5.81 0.15
N LEU A 50 -12.87 -4.87 0.29
CA LEU A 50 -14.11 -4.86 -0.47
C LEU A 50 -13.87 -4.66 -1.97
N ILE A 51 -13.03 -3.69 -2.34
CA ILE A 51 -12.71 -3.41 -3.74
C ILE A 51 -11.96 -4.57 -4.37
N LYS A 52 -11.06 -5.25 -3.64
CA LYS A 52 -10.39 -6.48 -4.13
C LYS A 52 -11.39 -7.61 -4.41
N LEU A 53 -12.45 -7.71 -3.62
CA LEU A 53 -13.52 -8.69 -3.84
C LEU A 53 -14.36 -8.34 -5.08
N LEU A 54 -14.68 -7.06 -5.28
CA LEU A 54 -15.42 -6.59 -6.45
C LEU A 54 -14.59 -6.66 -7.75
N THR A 55 -13.29 -6.39 -7.65
CA THR A 55 -12.35 -6.41 -8.78
C THR A 55 -11.75 -7.79 -9.03
N LEU A 56 -12.14 -8.81 -8.25
CA LEU A 56 -11.62 -10.17 -8.33
C LEU A 56 -11.69 -10.77 -9.75
N PRO A 57 -12.78 -10.59 -10.54
CA PRO A 57 -12.81 -11.06 -11.93
C PRO A 57 -11.73 -10.40 -12.81
N ALA A 58 -11.58 -9.08 -12.71
CA ALA A 58 -10.55 -8.35 -13.44
C ALA A 58 -9.13 -8.71 -12.96
N VAL A 59 -8.97 -8.97 -11.67
CA VAL A 59 -7.73 -9.46 -11.05
C VAL A 59 -7.37 -10.84 -11.62
N LEU A 60 -8.32 -11.74 -11.81
CA LEU A 60 -8.07 -13.06 -12.40
C LEU A 60 -7.69 -12.94 -13.88
N VAL A 61 -8.43 -12.14 -14.66
CA VAL A 61 -8.16 -11.92 -16.09
C VAL A 61 -6.78 -11.28 -16.31
N SER A 62 -6.36 -10.40 -15.41
CA SER A 62 -5.05 -9.73 -15.46
C SER A 62 -3.92 -10.47 -14.75
N PHE A 63 -4.14 -11.73 -14.31
CA PHE A 63 -3.16 -12.51 -13.54
C PHE A 63 -2.61 -11.81 -12.29
N GLY A 64 -3.43 -11.01 -11.61
CA GLY A 64 -3.04 -10.30 -10.41
C GLY A 64 -2.49 -8.89 -10.64
N LEU A 65 -2.23 -8.47 -11.89
CA LEU A 65 -1.69 -7.13 -12.18
C LEU A 65 -2.66 -6.02 -11.74
N PHE A 66 -3.97 -6.25 -11.85
CA PHE A 66 -4.97 -5.28 -11.41
C PHE A 66 -4.95 -5.02 -9.90
N LEU A 67 -4.34 -5.89 -9.09
CA LEU A 67 -4.14 -5.62 -7.66
C LEU A 67 -3.25 -4.40 -7.41
N ILE A 68 -2.30 -4.13 -8.31
CA ILE A 68 -1.43 -2.95 -8.22
C ILE A 68 -2.27 -1.69 -8.40
N VAL A 69 -3.17 -1.69 -9.39
CA VAL A 69 -4.11 -0.59 -9.66
C VAL A 69 -5.02 -0.35 -8.45
N VAL A 70 -5.56 -1.41 -7.85
CA VAL A 70 -6.40 -1.30 -6.65
C VAL A 70 -5.61 -0.75 -5.46
N ASN A 71 -4.40 -1.24 -5.22
CA ASN A 71 -3.55 -0.74 -4.14
C ASN A 71 -3.17 0.73 -4.37
N ALA A 72 -2.91 1.14 -5.61
CA ALA A 72 -2.63 2.54 -5.98
C ALA A 72 -3.85 3.43 -5.73
N ALA A 73 -5.03 2.96 -6.11
CA ALA A 73 -6.29 3.66 -5.85
C ALA A 73 -6.53 3.85 -4.35
N MET A 74 -6.17 2.86 -3.51
CA MET A 74 -6.28 3.00 -2.05
C MET A 74 -5.29 4.03 -1.50
N LEU A 75 -4.07 4.07 -2.03
CA LEU A 75 -3.06 5.05 -1.61
C LEU A 75 -3.50 6.47 -1.98
N GLN A 76 -4.06 6.64 -3.18
CA GLN A 76 -4.59 7.93 -3.61
C GLN A 76 -5.90 8.33 -2.90
N LEU A 77 -6.66 7.35 -2.41
CA LEU A 77 -7.79 7.63 -1.53
C LEU A 77 -7.30 8.13 -0.17
N THR A 78 -6.26 7.52 0.40
CA THR A 78 -5.61 8.01 1.63
C THR A 78 -5.08 9.43 1.46
N ASP A 79 -4.46 9.73 0.32
CA ASP A 79 -4.01 11.08 -0.05
C ASP A 79 -5.17 12.08 -0.04
N ARG A 80 -6.30 11.76 -0.67
CA ARG A 80 -7.49 12.62 -0.66
C ARG A 80 -8.13 12.78 0.72
N TRP A 81 -7.90 11.85 1.64
CA TRP A 81 -8.47 11.85 2.99
C TRP A 81 -7.50 12.41 4.04
N SER A 82 -6.27 12.73 3.65
CA SER A 82 -5.21 13.17 4.54
C SER A 82 -4.64 14.49 4.07
N ASP A 83 -4.64 15.51 4.93
CA ASP A 83 -3.96 16.78 4.63
C ASP A 83 -2.43 16.68 4.77
N VAL A 84 -1.92 15.49 5.04
CA VAL A 84 -0.53 15.21 5.45
C VAL A 84 0.21 14.37 4.41
N LEU A 85 -0.52 13.61 3.60
CA LEU A 85 -0.01 12.86 2.46
C LEU A 85 -0.30 13.69 1.20
N THR A 86 0.66 13.76 0.28
CA THR A 86 0.48 14.39 -1.03
C THR A 86 1.08 13.48 -2.08
N ILE A 87 0.28 13.09 -3.08
CA ILE A 87 0.72 12.28 -4.22
C ILE A 87 0.55 13.07 -5.50
N ASP A 88 1.64 13.30 -6.22
CA ASP A 88 1.66 14.21 -7.38
C ASP A 88 0.70 13.79 -8.50
N ASN A 89 0.61 12.49 -8.78
CA ASN A 89 -0.23 11.94 -9.84
C ASN A 89 -0.52 10.44 -9.62
N PHE A 90 -1.48 9.90 -10.37
CA PHE A 90 -1.84 8.47 -10.30
C PHE A 90 -0.68 7.55 -10.71
N GLY A 91 0.25 8.01 -11.54
CA GLY A 91 1.47 7.28 -11.89
C GLY A 91 2.40 7.08 -10.69
N SER A 92 2.60 8.11 -9.88
CA SER A 92 3.33 8.03 -8.61
C SER A 92 2.65 7.06 -7.64
N ALA A 93 1.31 7.09 -7.55
CA ALA A 93 0.55 6.14 -6.75
C ALA A 93 0.70 4.68 -7.25
N LEU A 94 0.71 4.48 -8.57
CA LEU A 94 0.93 3.18 -9.21
C LEU A 94 2.32 2.62 -8.92
N LEU A 95 3.37 3.44 -9.05
CA LEU A 95 4.73 3.05 -8.73
C LEU A 95 4.86 2.72 -7.23
N ALA A 96 4.23 3.50 -6.36
CA ALA A 96 4.19 3.22 -4.93
C ALA A 96 3.50 1.88 -4.63
N ALA A 97 2.33 1.64 -5.20
CA ALA A 97 1.62 0.38 -5.06
C ALA A 97 2.39 -0.82 -5.62
N LEU A 98 3.16 -0.61 -6.69
CA LEU A 98 4.02 -1.64 -7.29
C LEU A 98 5.14 -2.01 -6.31
N ILE A 99 5.88 -1.03 -5.78
CA ILE A 99 6.95 -1.28 -4.80
C ILE A 99 6.38 -1.94 -3.54
N ILE A 100 5.27 -1.44 -2.99
CA ILE A 100 4.60 -2.03 -1.82
C ILE A 100 4.24 -3.49 -2.10
N SER A 101 3.67 -3.79 -3.26
CA SER A 101 3.28 -5.15 -3.65
C SER A 101 4.48 -6.08 -3.79
N LEU A 102 5.57 -5.61 -4.41
CA LEU A 102 6.80 -6.38 -4.57
C LEU A 102 7.48 -6.67 -3.23
N VAL A 103 7.65 -5.66 -2.37
CA VAL A 103 8.26 -5.81 -1.05
C VAL A 103 7.40 -6.72 -0.17
N SER A 104 6.07 -6.50 -0.13
CA SER A 104 5.15 -7.35 0.64
C SER A 104 5.14 -8.80 0.16
N GLY A 105 5.19 -9.01 -1.16
CA GLY A 105 5.25 -10.34 -1.78
C GLY A 105 6.55 -11.06 -1.43
N PHE A 106 7.69 -10.35 -1.54
CA PHE A 106 9.00 -10.87 -1.18
C PHE A 106 9.09 -11.20 0.31
N SER A 107 8.67 -10.30 1.20
CA SER A 107 8.64 -10.53 2.64
C SER A 107 7.80 -11.75 3.00
N ARG A 108 6.61 -11.93 2.39
CA ARG A 108 5.82 -13.16 2.60
C ARG A 108 6.55 -14.41 2.15
N LYS A 109 7.22 -14.38 1.00
CA LYS A 109 7.95 -15.54 0.47
C LYS A 109 9.13 -15.92 1.36
N VAL A 110 9.85 -14.92 1.90
CA VAL A 110 10.94 -15.12 2.87
C VAL A 110 10.41 -15.69 4.19
N ILE A 111 9.31 -15.15 4.71
CA ILE A 111 8.69 -15.60 5.97
C ILE A 111 8.08 -17.01 5.85
N LYS A 112 7.53 -17.36 4.68
CA LYS A 112 6.87 -18.66 4.44
C LYS A 112 7.86 -19.79 4.13
N LYS A 113 9.18 -19.53 4.09
CA LYS A 113 10.21 -20.55 3.87
C LYS A 113 10.69 -21.24 5.16
N ARG A 114 9.96 -21.12 6.27
CA ARG A 114 10.12 -21.93 7.49
C ARG A 114 8.77 -22.53 7.90
#